data_AF-A0A960UIA8-F1
#
_entry.id   AF-A0A960UIA8-F1
#
_cell.length_a   1.000
_cell.length_b   1.000
_cell.length_c   1.000
_cell.angle_alpha   90.00
_cell.angle_beta   90.00
_cell.angle_gamma   90.00
#
_symmetry.space_group_name_H-M   'P 1'
#
loop_
_entity.id
_entity.type
_entity.pdbx_description
1 polymer ?
#
loop_
_entity_poly.entity_id
_entity_poly.type
_entity_poly.pdbx_seq_one_letter_code
_entity_poly.pdbx_strand_id
1 'polypeptide(L)'
;PHRDGRLNAHTARVACQTCHIPSFANEIPTKMTWDWSKAGDDSRQDDTHHYLKIKGEFVYETAVKPQYRWFNLTVNRYLVGDSIRSDGPTDLNAPRGDRQDPTAKIWPFKVHDAKQPYDAVSQRLLPPVTSGAGGYWHEFDWAKALAMGAENVGLSFSGEYDFADTRMYWPLSHMVQPAEKALQCRDCHDVAGRLDWAALGYDADPMATGGEVQ
;
A
#
# COMPACT_ATOMS: atom_id res chain seq x y z
N PRO A 1 20.31 -0.38 21.98
CA PRO A 1 21.54 -0.08 21.18
C PRO A 1 22.31 -1.38 20.93
N HIS A 2 22.87 -1.56 19.75
CA HIS A 2 23.61 -2.76 19.34
C HIS A 2 25.06 -2.71 19.82
N ARG A 3 25.71 -3.88 19.93
CA ARG A 3 27.15 -3.96 20.21
C ARG A 3 28.00 -3.46 19.04
N ASP A 4 27.56 -3.66 17.80
CA ASP A 4 28.26 -3.15 16.61
C ASP A 4 27.90 -1.68 16.35
N GLY A 5 28.91 -0.81 16.36
CA GLY A 5 28.75 0.63 16.10
C GLY A 5 28.20 0.94 14.70
N ARG A 6 28.47 0.10 13.70
CA ARG A 6 27.93 0.27 12.34
C ARG A 6 26.42 0.11 12.31
N LEU A 7 25.88 -0.88 13.03
CA LEU A 7 24.42 -1.04 13.14
C LEU A 7 23.78 0.15 13.86
N ASN A 8 24.46 0.72 14.86
CA ASN A 8 24.00 1.93 15.53
C ASN A 8 23.98 3.13 14.57
N ALA A 9 25.00 3.30 13.72
CA ALA A 9 25.03 4.37 12.72
C ALA A 9 23.86 4.26 11.71
N HIS A 10 23.47 3.05 11.31
CA HIS A 10 22.32 2.85 10.42
C HIS A 10 21.02 3.41 11.00
N THR A 11 20.84 3.42 12.33
CA THR A 11 19.61 3.91 12.97
C THR A 11 19.33 5.39 12.73
N ALA A 12 20.32 6.15 12.25
CA ALA A 12 20.12 7.54 11.80
C ALA A 12 19.21 7.61 10.56
N ARG A 13 19.27 6.60 9.67
CA ARG A 13 18.64 6.62 8.35
C ARG A 13 17.69 5.45 8.09
N VAL A 14 17.81 4.37 8.86
CA VAL A 14 17.01 3.15 8.74
C VAL A 14 16.21 2.96 10.03
N ALA A 15 14.89 2.79 9.90
CA ALA A 15 14.04 2.52 11.05
C ALA A 15 14.32 1.13 11.62
N CYS A 16 14.19 0.94 12.94
CA CYS A 16 14.39 -0.36 13.59
C CYS A 16 13.51 -1.44 12.95
N GLN A 17 12.28 -1.07 12.59
CA GLN A 17 11.29 -1.89 11.91
C GLN A 17 11.82 -2.51 10.62
N THR A 18 12.60 -1.75 9.83
CA THR A 18 13.13 -2.21 8.54
C THR A 18 13.99 -3.47 8.71
N CYS A 19 14.87 -3.49 9.72
CA CYS A 19 15.74 -4.63 9.97
C CYS A 19 15.02 -5.74 10.76
N HIS A 20 14.11 -5.38 11.66
CA HIS A 20 13.52 -6.32 12.61
C HIS A 20 12.17 -6.91 12.19
N ILE A 21 11.59 -6.45 11.08
CA ILE A 21 10.38 -7.03 10.47
C ILE A 21 10.75 -7.48 9.04
N PRO A 22 11.46 -8.62 8.89
CA PRO A 22 11.94 -9.09 7.58
C PRO A 22 10.80 -9.54 6.65
N SER A 23 9.66 -9.93 7.21
CA SER A 23 8.45 -10.32 6.50
C SER A 23 7.21 -10.14 7.39
N PHE A 24 6.04 -9.99 6.76
CA PHE A 24 4.73 -9.94 7.43
C PHE A 24 3.78 -11.00 6.85
N ALA A 25 2.61 -11.19 7.48
CA ALA A 25 1.67 -12.25 7.10
C ALA A 25 2.31 -13.66 7.13
N ASN A 26 3.12 -13.91 8.18
CA ASN A 26 3.93 -15.13 8.29
C ASN A 26 3.11 -16.39 8.54
N GLU A 27 1.94 -16.25 9.20
CA GLU A 27 1.06 -17.38 9.55
C GLU A 27 -0.25 -17.36 8.76
N ILE A 28 -0.84 -16.17 8.59
CA ILE A 28 -2.13 -15.98 7.92
C ILE A 28 -1.91 -15.10 6.69
N PRO A 29 -2.36 -15.53 5.49
CA PRO A 29 -2.26 -14.74 4.27
C PRO A 29 -2.92 -13.38 4.41
N THR A 30 -2.37 -12.40 3.72
CA THR A 30 -2.92 -11.05 3.68
C THR A 30 -3.28 -10.65 2.26
N LYS A 31 -4.39 -9.93 2.11
CA LYS A 31 -4.79 -9.38 0.82
C LYS A 31 -3.78 -8.34 0.38
N MET A 32 -3.20 -8.54 -0.80
CA MET A 32 -2.26 -7.62 -1.45
C MET A 32 -2.96 -6.80 -2.52
N THR A 33 -3.91 -7.40 -3.23
CA THR A 33 -4.73 -6.68 -4.22
C THR A 33 -6.22 -6.90 -4.01
N TRP A 34 -7.01 -5.89 -4.38
CA TRP A 34 -8.46 -5.98 -4.44
C TRP A 34 -9.00 -5.29 -5.69
N ASP A 35 -9.49 -6.07 -6.65
CA ASP A 35 -10.14 -5.57 -7.86
C ASP A 35 -11.66 -5.62 -7.75
N TRP A 36 -12.30 -4.48 -7.43
CA TRP A 36 -13.76 -4.35 -7.40
C TRP A 36 -14.40 -4.37 -8.78
N SER A 37 -13.65 -4.10 -9.87
CA SER A 37 -14.19 -4.11 -11.23
C SER A 37 -14.68 -5.50 -11.67
N LYS A 38 -14.23 -6.54 -10.96
CA LYS A 38 -14.63 -7.94 -11.19
C LYS A 38 -15.88 -8.35 -10.43
N ALA A 39 -16.42 -7.52 -9.54
CA ALA A 39 -17.56 -7.88 -8.71
C ALA A 39 -18.85 -8.05 -9.55
N GLY A 40 -19.76 -8.89 -9.06
CA GLY A 40 -21.07 -9.12 -9.68
C GLY A 40 -21.14 -10.24 -10.72
N ASP A 41 -20.02 -10.89 -11.06
CA ASP A 41 -19.98 -11.99 -12.02
C ASP A 41 -20.55 -13.29 -11.42
N ASP A 42 -21.73 -13.68 -11.90
CA ASP A 42 -22.45 -14.90 -11.52
C ASP A 42 -21.86 -16.19 -12.08
N SER A 43 -20.96 -16.11 -13.06
CA SER A 43 -20.32 -17.29 -13.64
C SER A 43 -19.19 -17.84 -12.77
N ARG A 44 -18.70 -17.05 -11.82
CA ARG A 44 -17.59 -17.37 -10.94
C ARG A 44 -18.08 -17.86 -9.59
N GLN A 45 -17.45 -18.90 -9.08
CA GLN A 45 -17.73 -19.41 -7.74
C GLN A 45 -17.00 -18.56 -6.69
N ASP A 46 -17.68 -18.30 -5.57
CA ASP A 46 -17.11 -17.64 -4.41
C ASP A 46 -15.98 -18.48 -3.77
N ASP A 47 -14.83 -17.83 -3.59
CA ASP A 47 -13.65 -18.26 -2.86
C ASP A 47 -13.10 -17.08 -2.06
N THR A 48 -13.04 -17.22 -0.74
CA THR A 48 -12.64 -16.17 0.20
C THR A 48 -11.24 -15.58 -0.06
N HIS A 49 -10.36 -16.25 -0.79
CA HIS A 49 -9.00 -15.80 -1.08
C HIS A 49 -8.75 -15.39 -2.54
N HIS A 50 -9.70 -15.65 -3.46
CA HIS A 50 -9.53 -15.35 -4.88
C HIS A 50 -10.65 -14.48 -5.44
N TYR A 51 -11.91 -14.76 -5.08
CA TYR A 51 -13.05 -14.05 -5.65
C TYR A 51 -14.29 -14.13 -4.77
N LEU A 52 -14.98 -13.03 -4.58
CA LEU A 52 -16.34 -13.06 -4.04
C LEU A 52 -17.23 -12.20 -4.93
N LYS A 53 -18.40 -12.70 -5.33
CA LYS A 53 -19.35 -11.93 -6.16
C LYS A 53 -19.63 -10.54 -5.59
N ILE A 54 -19.77 -10.46 -4.27
CA ILE A 54 -20.04 -9.22 -3.54
C ILE A 54 -18.87 -8.22 -3.49
N LYS A 55 -17.65 -8.63 -3.86
CA LYS A 55 -16.43 -7.85 -3.61
C LYS A 55 -15.46 -7.82 -4.79
N GLY A 56 -15.55 -8.72 -5.75
CA GLY A 56 -14.62 -8.85 -6.86
C GLY A 56 -13.46 -9.78 -6.54
N GLU A 57 -12.30 -9.52 -7.12
CA GLU A 57 -11.15 -10.43 -7.15
C GLU A 57 -10.05 -9.98 -6.20
N PHE A 58 -9.31 -10.95 -5.65
CA PHE A 58 -8.23 -10.71 -4.70
C PHE A 58 -6.96 -11.49 -5.07
N VAL A 59 -5.82 -10.93 -4.68
CA VAL A 59 -4.57 -11.68 -4.53
C VAL A 59 -4.18 -11.64 -3.06
N TYR A 60 -3.90 -12.81 -2.50
CA TYR A 60 -3.40 -12.98 -1.15
C TYR A 60 -1.98 -13.54 -1.19
N GLU A 61 -1.14 -13.10 -0.25
CA GLU A 61 0.22 -13.59 -0.11
C GLU A 61 0.55 -13.88 1.37
N THR A 62 1.52 -14.77 1.59
CA THR A 62 2.09 -15.13 2.89
C THR A 62 3.57 -14.82 2.94
N ALA A 63 4.11 -14.64 4.15
CA ALA A 63 5.53 -14.36 4.39
C ALA A 63 6.08 -13.22 3.50
N VAL A 64 5.27 -12.17 3.33
CA VAL A 64 5.49 -11.11 2.35
C VAL A 64 6.66 -10.23 2.75
N LYS A 65 7.58 -9.97 1.82
CA LYS A 65 8.66 -9.00 1.98
C LYS A 65 8.08 -7.57 1.96
N PRO A 66 8.37 -6.70 2.94
CA PRO A 66 7.90 -5.32 2.93
C PRO A 66 8.45 -4.53 1.72
N GLN A 67 7.71 -3.51 1.32
CA GLN A 67 8.28 -2.45 0.48
C GLN A 67 8.93 -1.38 1.36
N TYR A 68 10.07 -0.86 0.95
CA TYR A 68 10.83 0.11 1.73
C TYR A 68 10.71 1.51 1.13
N ARG A 69 10.42 2.51 1.96
CA ARG A 69 10.24 3.92 1.55
C ARG A 69 10.77 4.86 2.61
N TRP A 70 11.18 6.06 2.19
CA TRP A 70 11.42 7.15 3.13
C TRP A 70 10.11 7.55 3.81
N PHE A 71 10.18 7.77 5.12
CA PHE A 71 9.04 8.15 5.92
C PHE A 71 9.47 9.05 7.09
N ASN A 72 8.91 10.26 7.13
CA ASN A 72 9.08 11.24 8.21
C ASN A 72 7.91 11.25 9.20
N LEU A 73 7.16 10.14 9.26
CA LEU A 73 5.96 9.96 10.10
C LEU A 73 4.75 10.79 9.68
N THR A 74 4.79 11.45 8.53
CA THR A 74 3.64 12.15 7.94
C THR A 74 3.26 11.56 6.58
N VAL A 75 2.01 11.72 6.18
CA VAL A 75 1.47 11.15 4.93
C VAL A 75 0.75 12.23 4.12
N ASN A 76 0.76 12.09 2.80
CA ASN A 76 -0.28 12.67 1.96
C ASN A 76 -1.59 11.91 2.22
N ARG A 77 -2.74 12.51 1.92
CA ARG A 77 -4.04 11.82 1.97
C ARG A 77 -4.88 12.25 0.79
N TYR A 78 -5.46 11.27 0.12
CA TYR A 78 -6.63 11.50 -0.72
C TYR A 78 -7.83 11.77 0.19
N LEU A 79 -8.51 12.88 -0.02
CA LEU A 79 -9.74 13.26 0.66
C LEU A 79 -10.93 13.11 -0.29
N VAL A 80 -12.11 12.91 0.29
CA VAL A 80 -13.35 12.84 -0.51
C VAL A 80 -13.51 14.14 -1.30
N GLY A 81 -13.62 14.02 -2.63
CA GLY A 81 -13.72 15.15 -3.55
C GLY A 81 -12.43 15.49 -4.31
N ASP A 82 -11.28 14.95 -3.89
CA ASP A 82 -10.03 15.06 -4.64
C ASP A 82 -10.15 14.33 -5.98
N SER A 83 -9.37 14.76 -6.98
CA SER A 83 -9.31 14.08 -8.27
C SER A 83 -8.35 12.90 -8.22
N ILE A 84 -8.68 11.82 -8.93
CA ILE A 84 -7.75 10.71 -9.19
C ILE A 84 -6.62 11.16 -10.12
N ARG A 85 -5.51 10.41 -10.10
CA ARG A 85 -4.43 10.58 -11.07
C ARG A 85 -4.88 10.15 -12.45
N SER A 86 -4.42 10.87 -13.48
CA SER A 86 -4.59 10.49 -14.88
C SER A 86 -3.56 9.47 -15.36
N ASP A 87 -2.45 9.33 -14.65
CA ASP A 87 -1.37 8.39 -14.94
C ASP A 87 -1.00 7.53 -13.71
N GLY A 88 -1.17 6.22 -13.88
CA GLY A 88 -0.85 5.24 -12.84
C GLY A 88 -1.79 5.30 -11.61
N PRO A 89 -1.46 4.53 -10.56
CA PRO A 89 -2.32 4.40 -9.38
C PRO A 89 -2.42 5.68 -8.57
N THR A 90 -3.62 6.02 -8.10
CA THR A 90 -3.82 7.11 -7.14
C THR A 90 -3.41 6.66 -5.74
N ASP A 91 -2.36 7.26 -5.18
CA ASP A 91 -1.94 7.00 -3.81
C ASP A 91 -2.92 7.62 -2.81
N LEU A 92 -3.57 6.79 -1.99
CA LEU A 92 -4.54 7.24 -1.01
C LEU A 92 -3.88 7.83 0.23
N ASN A 93 -2.68 7.36 0.58
CA ASN A 93 -1.97 7.78 1.78
C ASN A 93 -0.43 7.68 1.68
N ALA A 94 0.15 8.17 0.58
CA ALA A 94 1.60 8.07 0.34
C ALA A 94 2.43 8.58 1.53
N PRO A 95 3.43 7.82 2.02
CA PRO A 95 4.36 8.29 3.04
C PRO A 95 5.19 9.47 2.51
N ARG A 96 5.39 10.48 3.35
CA ARG A 96 6.24 11.64 3.03
C ARG A 96 7.65 11.47 3.53
N GLY A 97 8.57 12.19 2.90
CA GLY A 97 9.99 12.18 3.21
C GLY A 97 10.78 11.63 2.03
N ASP A 98 12.06 11.96 2.00
CA ASP A 98 13.00 11.54 0.98
C ASP A 98 14.40 11.41 1.59
N ARG A 99 15.41 11.18 0.75
CA ARG A 99 16.81 11.08 1.20
C ARG A 99 17.33 12.41 1.74
N GLN A 100 16.82 13.56 1.33
CA GLN A 100 17.29 14.86 1.79
C GLN A 100 16.60 15.30 3.09
N ASP A 101 15.45 14.71 3.42
CA ASP A 101 14.75 14.95 4.69
C ASP A 101 15.52 14.33 5.88
N PRO A 102 16.06 15.15 6.80
CA PRO A 102 16.84 14.66 7.94
C PRO A 102 15.97 13.97 9.00
N THR A 103 14.65 14.16 8.94
CA THR A 103 13.69 13.51 9.85
C THR A 103 13.16 12.20 9.29
N ALA A 104 13.33 11.97 7.97
CA ALA A 104 12.91 10.75 7.32
C ALA A 104 13.88 9.59 7.59
N LYS A 105 13.30 8.40 7.73
CA LYS A 105 14.03 7.12 7.74
C LYS A 105 13.45 6.18 6.71
N ILE A 106 14.20 5.17 6.31
CA ILE A 106 13.70 4.07 5.49
C ILE A 106 12.87 3.16 6.40
N TRP A 107 11.57 3.05 6.10
CA TRP A 107 10.59 2.25 6.83
C TRP A 107 10.03 1.10 5.96
N PRO A 108 9.61 -0.02 6.58
CA PRO A 108 8.92 -1.09 5.88
C PRO A 108 7.41 -0.83 5.84
N PHE A 109 6.80 -1.08 4.69
CA PHE A 109 5.37 -0.92 4.44
C PHE A 109 4.77 -2.19 3.84
N LYS A 110 3.55 -2.51 4.27
CA LYS A 110 2.61 -3.24 3.42
C LYS A 110 2.04 -2.22 2.43
N VAL A 111 2.08 -2.54 1.15
CA VAL A 111 1.40 -1.79 0.10
C VAL A 111 0.23 -2.63 -0.39
N HIS A 112 -0.96 -2.03 -0.43
CA HIS A 112 -2.18 -2.66 -0.93
C HIS A 112 -2.65 -1.91 -2.16
N ASP A 113 -2.69 -2.59 -3.30
CA ASP A 113 -3.20 -2.04 -4.55
C ASP A 113 -4.68 -2.42 -4.73
N ALA A 114 -5.48 -1.55 -5.34
CA ALA A 114 -6.89 -1.84 -5.57
C ALA A 114 -7.43 -1.14 -6.82
N LYS A 115 -8.43 -1.74 -7.46
CA LYS A 115 -9.28 -1.06 -8.43
C LYS A 115 -10.59 -0.69 -7.76
N GLN A 116 -10.92 0.60 -7.75
CA GLN A 116 -12.07 1.14 -7.03
C GLN A 116 -12.93 2.01 -7.96
N PRO A 117 -14.26 2.06 -7.74
CA PRO A 117 -15.14 2.84 -8.59
C PRO A 117 -14.90 4.34 -8.42
N TYR A 118 -15.01 5.06 -9.53
CA TYR A 118 -14.89 6.50 -9.59
C TYR A 118 -15.88 7.07 -10.61
N ASP A 119 -16.24 8.34 -10.46
CA ASP A 119 -17.09 9.05 -11.41
C ASP A 119 -16.30 9.39 -12.69
N ALA A 120 -16.74 8.89 -13.85
CA ALA A 120 -16.00 9.02 -15.10
C ALA A 120 -15.95 10.47 -15.63
N VAL A 121 -16.86 11.34 -15.20
CA VAL A 121 -16.91 12.75 -15.63
C VAL A 121 -16.08 13.63 -14.70
N SER A 122 -16.31 13.53 -13.39
CA SER A 122 -15.62 14.37 -12.40
C SER A 122 -14.24 13.85 -11.99
N GLN A 123 -13.90 12.60 -12.36
CA GLN A 123 -12.62 11.95 -12.06
C GLN A 123 -12.37 11.88 -10.54
N ARG A 124 -13.40 11.49 -9.77
CA ARG A 124 -13.34 11.38 -8.30
C ARG A 124 -13.73 9.98 -7.86
N LEU A 125 -12.98 9.39 -6.92
CA LEU A 125 -13.40 8.14 -6.29
C LEU A 125 -14.77 8.31 -5.63
N LEU A 126 -15.61 7.29 -5.78
CA LEU A 126 -16.96 7.26 -5.23
C LEU A 126 -17.03 6.18 -4.15
N PRO A 127 -17.41 6.50 -2.91
CA PRO A 127 -17.62 5.48 -1.88
C PRO A 127 -18.99 4.82 -2.08
N PRO A 128 -19.08 3.55 -2.50
CA PRO A 128 -20.38 2.91 -2.70
C PRO A 128 -21.07 2.58 -1.38
N VAL A 129 -22.40 2.59 -1.36
CA VAL A 129 -23.16 1.86 -0.33
C VAL A 129 -23.07 0.37 -0.65
N THR A 130 -22.38 -0.39 0.20
CA THR A 130 -22.12 -1.82 -0.05
C THR A 130 -23.17 -2.73 0.58
N SER A 131 -23.63 -2.45 1.79
CA SER A 131 -24.58 -3.29 2.53
C SER A 131 -25.91 -2.59 2.81
N GLY A 132 -26.95 -3.35 3.15
CA GLY A 132 -28.27 -2.82 3.51
C GLY A 132 -29.16 -2.60 2.29
N ALA A 133 -30.33 -1.98 2.51
CA ALA A 133 -31.28 -1.69 1.42
C ALA A 133 -30.63 -0.80 0.36
N GLY A 134 -30.68 -1.20 -0.91
CA GLY A 134 -29.98 -0.49 -2.00
C GLY A 134 -28.49 -0.81 -2.13
N GLY A 135 -27.90 -1.54 -1.19
CA GLY A 135 -26.47 -1.83 -1.17
C GLY A 135 -26.03 -2.83 -2.24
N TYR A 136 -24.82 -2.61 -2.77
CA TYR A 136 -24.25 -3.42 -3.84
C TYR A 136 -24.23 -4.94 -3.55
N TRP A 137 -23.98 -5.35 -2.31
CA TRP A 137 -23.91 -6.77 -1.93
C TRP A 137 -25.25 -7.53 -2.05
N HIS A 138 -26.36 -6.82 -2.17
CA HIS A 138 -27.69 -7.42 -2.31
C HIS A 138 -28.24 -7.26 -3.73
N GLU A 139 -28.08 -6.08 -4.33
CA GLU A 139 -28.70 -5.74 -5.60
C GLU A 139 -27.74 -5.87 -6.80
N PHE A 140 -26.43 -5.87 -6.56
CA PHE A 140 -25.39 -5.91 -7.60
C PHE A 140 -25.52 -4.81 -8.67
N ASP A 141 -26.13 -3.67 -8.30
CA ASP A 141 -26.25 -2.47 -9.12
C ASP A 141 -25.25 -1.42 -8.66
N TRP A 142 -24.18 -1.24 -9.45
CA TRP A 142 -23.14 -0.26 -9.17
C TRP A 142 -23.67 1.17 -9.25
N ALA A 143 -24.44 1.52 -10.27
CA ALA A 143 -24.92 2.89 -10.46
C ALA A 143 -25.80 3.32 -9.27
N LYS A 144 -26.69 2.43 -8.80
CA LYS A 144 -27.50 2.67 -7.60
C LYS A 144 -26.64 2.84 -6.35
N ALA A 145 -25.72 1.91 -6.09
CA ALA A 145 -24.86 1.94 -4.91
C ALA A 145 -23.96 3.19 -4.86
N LEU A 146 -23.45 3.63 -6.02
CA LEU A 146 -22.61 4.81 -6.18
C LEU A 146 -23.41 6.10 -6.06
N ALA A 147 -24.63 6.17 -6.61
CA ALA A 147 -25.52 7.31 -6.46
C ALA A 147 -25.85 7.57 -4.99
N MET A 148 -26.27 6.53 -4.26
CA MET A 148 -26.54 6.61 -2.81
C MET A 148 -25.29 6.99 -2.02
N GLY A 149 -24.15 6.43 -2.41
CA GLY A 149 -22.85 6.70 -1.80
C GLY A 149 -22.43 8.16 -1.93
N ALA A 150 -22.53 8.70 -3.15
CA ALA A 150 -22.22 10.09 -3.46
C ALA A 150 -23.11 11.05 -2.66
N GLU A 151 -24.42 10.81 -2.61
CA GLU A 151 -25.37 11.60 -1.82
C GLU A 151 -24.96 11.65 -0.34
N ASN A 152 -24.63 10.50 0.27
CA ASN A 152 -24.24 10.40 1.67
C ASN A 152 -22.99 11.21 2.02
N VAL A 153 -22.08 11.42 1.06
CA VAL A 153 -20.84 12.18 1.27
C VAL A 153 -20.88 13.57 0.63
N GLY A 154 -22.05 14.03 0.18
CA GLY A 154 -22.23 15.36 -0.40
C GLY A 154 -21.56 15.56 -1.75
N LEU A 155 -21.34 14.49 -2.52
CA LEU A 155 -20.85 14.54 -3.89
C LEU A 155 -22.00 14.38 -4.89
N SER A 156 -21.85 15.00 -6.06
CA SER A 156 -22.70 14.71 -7.21
C SER A 156 -22.14 13.49 -7.96
N PHE A 157 -23.03 12.60 -8.39
CA PHE A 157 -22.70 11.51 -9.30
C PHE A 157 -23.29 11.82 -10.69
N SER A 158 -22.45 11.75 -11.71
CA SER A 158 -22.83 12.02 -13.11
C SER A 158 -23.74 10.95 -13.71
N GLY A 159 -23.79 9.77 -13.09
CA GLY A 159 -24.42 8.58 -13.67
C GLY A 159 -23.43 7.69 -14.44
N GLU A 160 -22.21 8.18 -14.71
CA GLU A 160 -21.15 7.44 -15.39
C GLU A 160 -20.03 7.09 -14.42
N TYR A 161 -19.64 5.82 -14.39
CA TYR A 161 -18.55 5.34 -13.55
C TYR A 161 -17.62 4.41 -14.31
N ASP A 162 -16.38 4.34 -13.85
CA ASP A 162 -15.41 3.31 -14.22
C ASP A 162 -14.56 2.96 -12.98
N PHE A 163 -13.50 2.17 -13.13
CA PHE A 163 -12.63 1.72 -12.05
C PHE A 163 -11.20 2.23 -12.24
N ALA A 164 -10.67 2.87 -11.20
CA ALA A 164 -9.32 3.42 -11.19
C ALA A 164 -8.40 2.61 -10.27
N ASP A 165 -7.14 2.50 -10.67
CA ASP A 165 -6.09 1.94 -9.83
C ASP A 165 -5.78 2.89 -8.65
N THR A 166 -5.65 2.32 -7.47
CA THR A 166 -5.37 3.02 -6.22
C THR A 166 -4.37 2.23 -5.40
N ARG A 167 -3.64 2.93 -4.54
CA ARG A 167 -2.61 2.33 -3.70
C ARG A 167 -2.65 2.89 -2.28
N MET A 168 -2.54 2.00 -1.30
CA MET A 168 -2.51 2.35 0.11
C MET A 168 -1.28 1.76 0.81
N TYR A 169 -0.64 2.57 1.63
CA TYR A 169 0.58 2.24 2.37
C TYR A 169 0.26 2.09 3.85
N TRP A 170 0.69 0.98 4.44
CA TRP A 170 0.52 0.69 5.86
C TRP A 170 1.90 0.44 6.48
N PRO A 171 2.40 1.35 7.34
CA PRO A 171 3.69 1.16 7.99
C PRO A 171 3.64 -0.08 8.88
N LEU A 172 4.66 -0.93 8.78
CA LEU A 172 4.75 -2.14 9.59
C LEU A 172 5.43 -1.81 10.93
N SER A 173 4.70 -2.00 12.02
CA SER A 173 5.16 -1.72 13.39
C SER A 173 5.05 -2.92 14.34
N HIS A 174 4.53 -4.05 13.88
CA HIS A 174 4.32 -5.29 14.65
C HIS A 174 5.06 -6.46 13.99
N MET A 175 5.01 -7.64 14.63
CA MET A 175 5.69 -8.86 14.15
C MET A 175 7.22 -8.76 14.14
N VAL A 176 7.80 -7.92 15.01
CA VAL A 176 9.24 -7.89 15.28
C VAL A 176 9.74 -9.30 15.57
N GLN A 177 10.72 -9.75 14.79
CA GLN A 177 11.31 -11.07 14.93
C GLN A 177 12.43 -11.08 15.97
N PRO A 178 12.78 -12.26 16.53
CA PRO A 178 13.99 -12.45 17.31
C PRO A 178 15.23 -11.89 16.60
N ALA A 179 16.24 -11.47 17.36
CA ALA A 179 17.40 -10.76 16.83
C ALA A 179 18.17 -11.58 15.78
N GLU A 180 18.17 -12.91 15.91
CA GLU A 180 18.83 -13.86 15.01
C GLU A 180 18.17 -13.92 13.63
N LYS A 181 16.93 -13.42 13.50
CA LYS A 181 16.17 -13.33 12.24
C LYS A 181 16.13 -11.91 11.67
N ALA A 182 16.78 -10.94 12.32
CA ALA A 182 16.87 -9.59 11.78
C ALA A 182 17.65 -9.59 10.45
N LEU A 183 17.36 -8.63 9.58
CA LEU A 183 18.12 -8.44 8.35
C LEU A 183 19.60 -8.19 8.66
N GLN A 184 20.45 -8.89 7.91
CA GLN A 184 21.90 -8.78 7.97
C GLN A 184 22.41 -7.89 6.83
N CYS A 185 23.71 -7.56 6.85
CA CYS A 185 24.30 -6.63 5.87
C CYS A 185 23.96 -7.00 4.41
N ARG A 186 24.09 -8.28 4.07
CA ARG A 186 23.84 -8.79 2.70
C ARG A 186 22.36 -8.88 2.32
N ASP A 187 21.43 -8.76 3.27
CA ASP A 187 20.02 -8.62 2.92
C ASP A 187 19.77 -7.32 2.16
N CYS A 188 20.56 -6.28 2.40
CA CYS A 188 20.44 -4.98 1.70
C CYS A 188 21.58 -4.76 0.69
N HIS A 189 22.80 -5.13 1.06
CA HIS A 189 24.03 -4.79 0.34
C HIS A 189 24.57 -5.95 -0.52
N ASP A 190 23.68 -6.58 -1.28
CA ASP A 190 24.03 -7.62 -2.24
C ASP A 190 23.35 -7.30 -3.58
N VAL A 191 23.76 -7.98 -4.65
CA VAL A 191 23.26 -7.72 -6.02
C VAL A 191 21.73 -7.91 -6.10
N ALA A 192 21.19 -8.85 -5.32
CA ALA A 192 19.75 -9.09 -5.16
C ALA A 192 19.22 -8.56 -3.81
N GLY A 193 19.77 -7.45 -3.35
CA GLY A 193 19.40 -6.80 -2.09
C GLY A 193 17.93 -6.38 -2.03
N ARG A 194 17.43 -6.22 -0.81
CA ARG A 194 16.04 -5.87 -0.52
C ARG A 194 15.69 -4.41 -0.85
N LEU A 195 16.69 -3.53 -0.89
CA LEU A 195 16.50 -2.09 -1.09
C LEU A 195 16.72 -1.74 -2.56
N ASP A 196 15.70 -1.12 -3.16
CA ASP A 196 15.83 -0.45 -4.44
C ASP A 196 16.53 0.89 -4.21
N TRP A 197 17.86 0.88 -4.34
CA TRP A 197 18.71 2.04 -4.07
C TRP A 197 18.32 3.24 -4.94
N ALA A 198 18.06 3.02 -6.23
CA ALA A 198 17.67 4.07 -7.17
C ALA A 198 16.32 4.70 -6.78
N ALA A 199 15.31 3.89 -6.45
CA ALA A 199 14.02 4.40 -5.98
C ALA A 199 14.11 5.11 -4.63
N LEU A 200 15.11 4.79 -3.80
CA LEU A 200 15.42 5.48 -2.54
C LEU A 200 16.30 6.74 -2.74
N GLY A 201 16.63 7.09 -3.97
CA GLY A 201 17.42 8.26 -4.32
C GLY A 201 18.92 8.09 -4.10
N TYR A 202 19.43 6.86 -4.14
CA TYR A 202 20.86 6.54 -4.16
C TYR A 202 21.32 6.17 -5.57
N ASP A 203 22.51 6.63 -5.95
CA ASP A 203 23.09 6.33 -7.27
C ASP A 203 23.55 4.86 -7.38
N ALA A 204 23.91 4.27 -6.25
CA ALA A 204 24.33 2.88 -6.12
C ALA A 204 24.16 2.41 -4.68
N ASP A 205 24.49 1.14 -4.42
CA ASP A 205 24.63 0.62 -3.05
C ASP A 205 25.62 1.50 -2.25
N PRO A 206 25.18 2.10 -1.12
CA PRO A 206 26.05 2.93 -0.27
C PRO A 206 27.30 2.22 0.26
N MET A 207 27.28 0.89 0.39
CA MET A 207 28.45 0.12 0.80
C MET A 207 29.51 0.07 -0.30
N ALA A 208 29.10 0.05 -1.57
CA ALA A 208 30.03 0.06 -2.71
C ALA A 208 30.69 1.43 -2.92
N THR A 209 30.02 2.51 -2.51
CA THR A 209 30.52 3.89 -2.65
C THR A 209 31.24 4.42 -1.40
N GLY A 210 31.48 3.57 -0.40
CA GLY A 210 32.27 3.93 0.80
C GLY A 210 31.47 4.48 1.99
N GLY A 211 30.12 4.43 1.94
CA GLY A 211 29.23 5.02 2.93
C GLY A 211 29.27 6.55 2.88
N GLU A 212 28.12 7.21 3.00
CA GLU A 212 28.14 8.67 3.22
C GLU A 212 28.71 8.95 4.61
N VAL A 213 29.99 9.29 4.65
CA VAL A 213 30.56 10.09 5.72
C VAL A 213 30.06 11.52 5.47
N GLN A 214 28.89 11.85 6.03
CA GLN A 214 28.49 13.23 6.28
C GLN A 214 28.65 13.50 7.77
#